data_AF-A0A7V7E8D7-F1
#
_entry.id   AF-A0A7V7E8D7-F1
#
_cell.length_a   1.000
_cell.length_b   1.000
_cell.length_c   1.000
_cell.angle_alpha   90.00
_cell.angle_beta   90.00
_cell.angle_gamma   90.00
#
_symmetry.space_group_name_H-M   'P 1'
#
loop_
_entity.id
_entity.type
_entity.pdbx_description
1 polymer ?
#
loop_
_entity_poly.entity_id
_entity_poly.type
_entity_poly.pdbx_seq_one_letter_code
_entity_poly.pdbx_strand_id
1 'polypeptide(L)'
;FHWKDYRHHDQRKLMTLEAGEFIRRFLVHVLPDGFHRIRHYGFLANGCRASRLDLCRRLLDAPAPTPPLPAADYRERYRQLTGRAIDRCPCCGGHMVDLGALPRQPTIIVVAMWDSS
;
A
#
# COMPACT_ATOMS: atom_id res chain seq x y z
N PHE A 1 19.59 -21.46 -6.79
CA PHE A 1 18.83 -20.21 -6.98
C PHE A 1 19.79 -19.08 -7.33
N HIS A 2 19.55 -18.34 -8.42
CA HIS A 2 20.37 -17.18 -8.75
C HIS A 2 19.75 -15.92 -8.17
N TRP A 3 20.59 -15.04 -7.62
CA TRP A 3 20.14 -13.75 -7.09
C TRP A 3 21.12 -12.65 -7.49
N LYS A 4 20.60 -11.41 -7.47
CA LYS A 4 21.36 -10.20 -7.77
C LYS A 4 21.85 -9.59 -6.45
N ASP A 5 23.16 -9.53 -6.29
CA ASP A 5 23.79 -9.00 -5.09
C ASP A 5 23.95 -7.49 -5.18
N TYR A 6 22.91 -6.77 -4.79
CA TYR A 6 22.88 -5.31 -4.79
C TYR A 6 23.96 -4.67 -3.88
N ARG A 7 24.50 -5.42 -2.91
CA ARG A 7 25.59 -4.94 -2.03
C ARG A 7 26.96 -5.10 -2.68
N HIS A 8 27.10 -6.00 -3.64
CA HIS A 8 28.34 -6.28 -4.35
C HIS A 8 28.19 -5.99 -5.85
N HIS A 9 27.97 -4.72 -6.18
CA HIS A 9 27.94 -4.23 -7.57
C HIS A 9 27.03 -5.06 -8.49
N ASP A 10 25.86 -5.44 -8.00
CA ASP A 10 24.83 -6.10 -8.81
C ASP A 10 25.26 -7.47 -9.41
N GLN A 11 26.28 -8.11 -8.83
CA GLN A 11 26.77 -9.39 -9.31
C GLN A 11 25.72 -10.50 -9.19
N ARG A 12 25.63 -11.36 -10.20
CA ARG A 12 24.78 -12.56 -10.15
C ARG A 12 25.52 -13.67 -9.42
N LYS A 13 24.96 -14.13 -8.29
CA LYS A 13 25.53 -15.20 -7.46
C LYS A 13 24.56 -16.38 -7.37
N LEU A 14 25.12 -17.56 -7.10
CA LEU A 14 24.37 -18.81 -6.90
C LEU A 14 24.24 -19.06 -5.40
N MET A 15 23.03 -19.34 -4.93
CA MET A 15 22.77 -19.79 -3.56
C MET A 15 21.99 -21.10 -3.57
N THR A 16 22.33 -21.98 -2.62
CA THR A 16 21.57 -23.18 -2.30
C THR A 16 20.66 -22.84 -1.12
N LEU A 17 19.37 -23.13 -1.26
CA LEU A 17 18.36 -22.91 -0.23
C LEU A 17 17.66 -24.23 0.05
N GLU A 18 17.24 -24.41 1.29
CA GLU A 18 16.28 -25.45 1.66
C GLU A 18 14.92 -25.15 1.00
N ALA A 19 14.12 -26.18 0.74
CA ALA A 19 12.88 -26.07 -0.02
C ALA A 19 11.86 -25.13 0.66
N GLY A 20 11.69 -25.24 1.98
CA GLY A 20 10.84 -24.35 2.77
C GLY A 20 11.29 -22.89 2.70
N GLU A 21 12.59 -22.61 2.80
CA GLU A 21 13.11 -21.24 2.67
C GLU A 21 12.92 -20.68 1.25
N PHE A 22 13.04 -21.51 0.21
CA PHE A 22 12.71 -21.11 -1.16
C PHE A 22 11.23 -20.73 -1.31
N ILE A 23 10.31 -21.57 -0.83
CA ILE A 23 8.87 -21.33 -0.89
C ILE A 23 8.53 -20.04 -0.14
N ARG A 24 9.08 -19.85 1.06
CA ARG A 24 8.86 -18.66 1.88
C ARG A 24 9.27 -17.38 1.14
N ARG A 25 10.47 -17.33 0.56
CA ARG A 25 10.92 -16.15 -0.22
C ARG A 25 10.09 -15.93 -1.47
N PHE A 26 9.69 -17.00 -2.15
CA PHE A 26 8.87 -16.90 -3.34
C PHE A 26 7.49 -16.31 -3.04
N LEU A 27 6.81 -16.81 -2.00
CA LEU A 27 5.46 -16.38 -1.65
C LEU A 27 5.38 -14.93 -1.15
N VAL A 28 6.47 -14.35 -0.64
CA VAL A 28 6.53 -12.91 -0.31
C VAL A 28 6.37 -12.02 -1.56
N HIS A 29 6.65 -12.54 -2.75
CA HIS A 29 6.48 -11.82 -4.01
C HIS A 29 5.13 -12.07 -4.70
N VAL A 30 4.38 -13.08 -4.25
CA VAL A 30 3.07 -13.42 -4.79
C VAL A 30 2.02 -12.63 -4.03
N LEU A 31 1.25 -11.86 -4.78
CA LEU A 31 0.17 -11.07 -4.21
C LEU A 31 -1.05 -12.00 -4.02
N PRO A 32 -1.73 -12.01 -2.85
CA PRO A 32 -2.90 -12.85 -2.66
C PRO A 32 -4.03 -12.51 -3.64
N ASP A 33 -4.91 -13.47 -3.90
CA ASP A 33 -6.05 -13.26 -4.81
C ASP A 33 -6.91 -12.07 -4.36
N GLY A 34 -7.35 -11.27 -5.34
CA GLY A 34 -8.13 -10.05 -5.11
C GLY A 34 -7.29 -8.80 -4.76
N PHE A 35 -5.98 -8.94 -4.60
CA PHE A 35 -5.09 -7.79 -4.40
C PHE A 35 -4.39 -7.41 -5.71
N HIS A 36 -4.22 -6.11 -5.92
CA HIS A 36 -3.48 -5.57 -7.06
C HIS A 36 -2.34 -4.68 -6.58
N ARG A 37 -1.14 -4.90 -7.13
CA ARG A 37 0.02 -4.06 -6.88
C ARG A 37 -0.03 -2.84 -7.79
N ILE A 38 -0.32 -1.68 -7.22
CA ILE A 38 -0.25 -0.40 -7.94
C ILE A 38 1.22 0.01 -8.03
N ARG A 39 1.70 0.23 -9.25
CA ARG A 39 3.02 0.81 -9.49
C ARG A 39 2.85 2.25 -9.97
N HIS A 40 3.40 3.20 -9.24
CA HIS A 40 3.38 4.59 -9.65
C HIS A 40 4.56 4.88 -10.60
N TYR A 41 4.26 5.35 -11.81
CA TYR A 41 5.24 5.74 -12.82
C TYR A 41 5.14 7.23 -13.13
N GLY A 42 6.13 7.73 -13.88
CA GLY A 42 6.14 9.12 -14.33
C GLY A 42 6.14 10.08 -13.15
N PHE A 43 5.31 11.11 -13.20
CA PHE A 43 5.28 12.15 -12.18
C PHE A 43 4.68 11.74 -10.84
N LEU A 44 4.01 10.57 -10.77
CA LEU A 44 3.44 10.05 -9.53
C LEU A 44 4.39 9.08 -8.79
N ALA A 45 5.54 8.75 -9.35
CA ALA A 45 6.53 7.86 -8.73
C ALA A 45 7.06 8.45 -7.42
N ASN A 46 7.08 7.67 -6.33
CA ASN A 46 7.31 8.14 -4.96
C ASN A 46 8.53 9.06 -4.80
N GLY A 47 9.68 8.67 -5.36
CA GLY A 47 10.93 9.43 -5.21
C GLY A 47 10.92 10.83 -5.84
N CYS A 48 10.02 11.10 -6.79
CA CYS A 48 9.90 12.41 -7.45
C CYS A 48 8.49 13.02 -7.37
N ARG A 49 7.59 12.37 -6.62
CA ARG A 49 6.17 12.71 -6.60
C ARG A 49 5.94 14.14 -6.14
N ALA A 50 6.54 14.53 -5.01
CA ALA A 50 6.35 15.86 -4.44
C ALA A 50 6.80 16.96 -5.41
N SER A 51 8.06 16.92 -5.84
CA SER A 51 8.64 17.93 -6.73
C SER A 51 7.94 18.02 -8.08
N ARG A 52 7.55 16.88 -8.67
CA ARG A 52 6.84 16.87 -9.96
C ARG A 52 5.39 17.33 -9.84
N LEU A 53 4.69 16.99 -8.77
CA LEU A 53 3.34 17.53 -8.53
C LEU A 53 3.36 19.04 -8.34
N ASP A 54 4.35 19.59 -7.62
CA ASP A 54 4.48 21.03 -7.45
C ASP A 54 4.80 21.73 -8.77
N LEU A 55 5.64 21.12 -9.62
CA LEU A 55 5.88 21.62 -10.97
C LEU A 55 4.59 21.63 -11.81
N CYS A 56 3.83 20.53 -11.80
CA CYS A 56 2.55 20.45 -12.51
C CYS A 56 1.59 21.55 -12.06
N ARG A 57 1.48 21.81 -10.75
CA ARG A 57 0.61 22.88 -10.24
C ARG A 57 1.03 24.26 -10.74
N ARG A 58 2.33 24.58 -10.71
CA ARG A 58 2.84 25.86 -11.24
C ARG A 58 2.55 26.03 -12.73
N LEU A 59 2.75 24.98 -13.52
CA LEU A 59 2.53 25.03 -14.97
C LEU A 59 1.05 25.16 -15.34
N LEU A 60 0.16 24.62 -14.49
CA LEU A 60 -1.30 24.68 -14.70
C LEU A 60 -1.96 25.90 -14.05
N ASP A 61 -1.17 26.79 -13.42
CA ASP A 61 -1.66 27.88 -12.56
C ASP A 61 -2.71 27.38 -11.53
N ALA A 62 -2.49 26.17 -11.02
CA ALA A 62 -3.41 25.51 -10.11
C ALA A 62 -3.22 26.05 -8.68
N PRO A 63 -4.30 26.28 -7.92
CA PRO A 63 -4.21 26.74 -6.56
C PRO A 63 -3.45 25.73 -5.67
N ALA A 64 -2.84 26.24 -4.61
CA ALA A 64 -2.20 25.42 -3.61
C ALA A 64 -3.20 24.38 -3.05
N PRO A 65 -2.75 23.15 -2.77
CA PRO A 65 -3.64 22.12 -2.24
C PRO A 65 -4.21 22.58 -0.90
N THR A 66 -5.53 22.51 -0.76
CA THR A 66 -6.20 22.74 0.52
C THR A 66 -5.63 21.75 1.55
N PRO A 67 -5.27 22.21 2.76
CA PRO A 67 -4.83 21.30 3.81
C PRO A 67 -5.90 20.22 4.01
N PRO A 68 -5.48 18.96 4.27
CA PRO A 68 -6.43 17.90 4.52
C PRO A 68 -7.34 18.32 5.66
N LEU A 69 -8.66 18.22 5.43
CA LEU A 69 -9.64 18.36 6.50
C LEU A 69 -9.29 17.36 7.61
N PRO A 70 -9.59 17.69 8.89
CA PRO A 70 -9.43 16.73 9.98
C PRO A 70 -10.05 15.41 9.58
N ALA A 71 -9.38 14.30 9.94
CA ALA A 71 -9.77 12.95 9.52
C ALA A 71 -11.26 12.74 9.83
N ALA A 72 -12.11 12.90 8.82
CA ALA A 72 -13.53 12.65 8.94
C ALA A 72 -13.69 11.20 9.39
N ASP A 73 -14.64 10.94 10.29
CA ASP A 73 -15.04 9.58 10.60
C ASP A 73 -15.23 8.82 9.28
N TYR A 74 -14.45 7.75 9.09
CA TYR A 74 -14.45 7.00 7.84
C TYR A 74 -15.84 6.48 7.50
N ARG A 75 -16.69 6.25 8.51
CA ARG A 75 -18.09 5.85 8.35
C ARG A 75 -18.90 6.93 7.65
N GLU A 76 -18.73 8.17 8.07
CA GLU A 76 -19.41 9.31 7.46
C GLU A 76 -18.91 9.56 6.04
N ARG A 77 -17.59 9.49 5.82
CA ARG A 77 -17.01 9.60 4.48
C ARG A 77 -17.54 8.51 3.53
N TYR A 78 -17.65 7.27 4.00
CA TYR A 78 -18.22 6.18 3.22
C TYR A 78 -19.68 6.44 2.87
N ARG A 79 -20.48 6.94 3.83
CA ARG A 79 -21.87 7.32 3.61
C ARG A 79 -22.02 8.40 2.56
N GLN A 80 -21.19 9.44 2.58
CA GLN A 80 -21.21 10.51 1.58
C GLN A 80 -20.86 10.01 0.17
N LEU A 81 -19.87 9.11 0.07
CA LEU A 81 -19.41 8.59 -1.23
C LEU A 81 -20.36 7.56 -1.84
N THR A 82 -21.00 6.73 -1.02
CA THR A 82 -21.77 5.56 -1.49
C THR A 82 -23.27 5.65 -1.23
N GLY A 83 -23.72 6.62 -0.43
CA GLY A 83 -25.09 6.72 0.08
C GLY A 83 -25.44 5.66 1.14
N ARG A 84 -24.49 4.82 1.56
CA ARG A 84 -24.74 3.68 2.47
C ARG A 84 -24.07 3.87 3.81
N ALA A 85 -24.77 3.51 4.88
CA ALA A 85 -24.22 3.48 6.23
C ALA A 85 -23.46 2.16 6.47
N ILE A 86 -22.13 2.22 6.56
CA ILE A 86 -21.30 1.02 6.78
C ILE A 86 -21.48 0.41 8.19
N ASP A 87 -22.06 1.17 9.10
CA ASP A 87 -22.40 0.77 10.47
C ASP A 87 -23.80 0.15 10.59
N ARG A 88 -24.54 0.00 9.48
CA ARG A 88 -25.85 -0.66 9.45
C ARG A 88 -25.78 -2.00 8.74
N CYS A 89 -26.39 -3.02 9.35
CA CYS A 89 -26.51 -4.33 8.74
C CYS A 89 -27.38 -4.25 7.47
N PRO A 90 -26.89 -4.71 6.30
CA PRO A 90 -27.68 -4.68 5.06
C PRO A 90 -28.88 -5.65 5.08
N CYS A 91 -28.91 -6.62 6.01
CA CYS A 91 -30.00 -7.60 6.11
C CYS A 91 -31.17 -7.12 6.98
N CYS A 92 -30.89 -6.52 8.14
CA CYS A 92 -31.92 -6.15 9.12
C CYS A 92 -31.97 -4.65 9.45
N GLY A 93 -31.02 -3.84 8.97
CA GLY A 93 -30.94 -2.41 9.27
C GLY A 93 -30.43 -2.06 10.67
N GLY A 94 -30.16 -3.05 11.53
CA GLY A 94 -29.64 -2.85 12.88
C GLY A 94 -28.23 -2.24 12.89
N HIS A 95 -27.89 -1.55 13.99
CA HIS A 95 -26.55 -1.00 14.19
C HIS A 95 -25.54 -2.09 14.50
N MET A 96 -24.44 -2.11 13.76
CA MET A 96 -23.30 -3.00 14.01
C MET A 96 -22.40 -2.40 15.09
N VAL A 97 -21.92 -3.26 15.98
CA VAL A 97 -21.02 -2.89 17.09
C VAL A 97 -19.60 -3.38 16.80
N ASP A 98 -18.61 -2.56 17.16
CA ASP A 98 -17.21 -2.96 17.04
C ASP A 98 -16.90 -4.02 18.11
N LEU A 99 -16.60 -5.25 17.67
CA LEU A 99 -16.23 -6.34 18.59
C LEU A 99 -14.80 -6.19 19.12
N GLY A 100 -13.99 -5.36 18.49
CA GLY A 100 -12.61 -5.09 18.86
C GLY A 100 -11.79 -4.67 17.66
N ALA A 101 -10.63 -4.06 17.92
CA ALA A 101 -9.64 -3.91 16.87
C ALA A 101 -9.06 -5.28 16.59
N LEU A 102 -9.09 -5.72 15.32
CA LEU A 102 -8.18 -6.79 14.92
C LEU A 102 -6.78 -6.29 15.27
N PRO A 103 -6.00 -7.05 16.06
CA PRO A 103 -4.62 -6.68 16.25
C PRO A 103 -4.08 -6.51 14.84
N ARG A 104 -3.46 -5.36 14.58
CA ARG A 104 -2.51 -5.31 13.47
C ARG A 104 -1.60 -6.48 13.79
N GLN A 105 -1.75 -7.60 13.08
CA GLN A 105 -0.75 -8.65 13.15
C GLN A 105 0.52 -7.84 13.01
N PRO A 106 1.48 -7.93 13.97
CA PRO A 106 2.77 -7.34 13.72
C PRO A 106 3.07 -7.87 12.35
N THR A 107 3.14 -6.96 11.36
CA THR A 107 3.44 -7.31 9.99
C THR A 107 4.50 -8.36 10.19
N ILE A 108 4.23 -9.65 9.86
CA ILE A 108 5.31 -10.63 9.89
C ILE A 108 6.39 -9.84 9.21
N ILE A 109 7.47 -9.58 9.94
CA ILE A 109 8.49 -8.63 9.54
C ILE A 109 9.05 -9.21 8.24
N VAL A 110 8.38 -8.90 7.14
CA VAL A 110 8.91 -8.37 5.91
C VAL A 110 9.13 -6.89 6.23
N VAL A 111 9.82 -6.59 7.33
CA VAL A 111 10.37 -5.26 7.55
C VAL A 111 11.34 -5.06 6.42
N ALA A 112 11.12 -3.94 5.73
CA ALA A 112 12.03 -3.33 4.79
C ALA A 112 12.42 -4.21 3.60
N MET A 113 11.57 -4.28 2.56
CA MET A 113 12.10 -4.60 1.22
C MET A 113 11.27 -4.07 0.05
N TRP A 114 10.32 -3.15 0.29
CA TRP A 114 9.63 -2.40 -0.78
C TRP A 114 10.17 -0.99 -0.98
N ASP A 115 11.31 -0.67 -0.38
CA ASP A 115 12.16 0.46 -0.78
C ASP A 115 13.57 -0.08 -1.02
N SER A 116 13.88 -0.40 -2.27
CA SER A 116 15.24 -0.39 -2.82
C SER A 116 15.14 -0.49 -4.34
N SER A 117 15.52 0.63 -4.97
CA SER A 117 16.38 0.76 -6.15
C SER A 117 16.37 -0.35 -7.20
#